data_AF-A0A9E5DJZ1-F1
#
_entry.id   AF-A0A9E5DJZ1-F1
#
_cell.length_a   1.000
_cell.length_b   1.000
_cell.length_c   1.000
_cell.angle_alpha   90.00
_cell.angle_beta   90.00
_cell.angle_gamma   90.00
#
_symmetry.space_group_name_H-M   'P 1'
#
loop_
_entity.id
_entity.type
_entity.pdbx_description
1 polymer ?
#
loop_
_entity_poly.entity_id
_entity_poly.type
_entity_poly.pdbx_seq_one_letter_code
_entity_poly.pdbx_strand_id
1 'polypeptide(L)'
;MVVSVATVGLFSGVLNDQNANYSTGSKVVQSPSQSNTAQVASEPKAKAKARNDVLVVTARCSCSCYQDYKLHDPSWINYCPVCHRYGTLIFEKTSDCPEGMMRCTCCDADFCAVHGKEHVCRHPTYLVPA
;
A
#
# COMPACT_ATOMS: atom_id res chain seq x y z
N MET A 1 -45.54 54.21 -19.28
CA MET A 1 -44.63 53.23 -19.92
C MET A 1 -44.92 51.85 -19.38
N VAL A 2 -44.52 50.81 -20.13
CA VAL A 2 -44.54 49.39 -19.74
C VAL A 2 -43.08 48.93 -19.49
N VAL A 3 -42.74 47.78 -18.89
CA VAL A 3 -43.47 46.51 -18.72
C VAL A 3 -43.28 45.96 -17.29
N SER A 4 -43.95 44.85 -16.98
CA SER A 4 -43.58 43.79 -16.02
C SER A 4 -42.08 43.38 -16.14
N VAL A 5 -41.45 42.54 -15.28
CA VAL A 5 -41.80 41.18 -14.81
C VAL A 5 -40.99 40.86 -13.53
N ALA A 6 -41.46 39.90 -12.72
CA ALA A 6 -40.78 39.39 -11.51
C ALA A 6 -39.61 38.42 -11.82
N THR A 7 -38.74 38.17 -10.84
CA THR A 7 -38.10 36.84 -10.70
C THR A 7 -37.66 36.57 -9.26
N VAL A 8 -37.82 35.32 -8.85
CA VAL A 8 -37.48 34.83 -7.50
C VAL A 8 -36.00 34.45 -7.45
N GLY A 9 -35.33 34.71 -6.33
CA GLY A 9 -33.90 34.37 -6.17
C GLY A 9 -33.64 32.87 -6.27
N LEU A 10 -32.86 32.46 -7.27
CA LEU A 10 -32.36 31.09 -7.41
C LEU A 10 -31.01 30.97 -6.70
N PHE A 11 -30.98 30.23 -5.59
CA PHE A 11 -29.73 29.74 -5.01
C PHE A 11 -29.30 28.47 -5.74
N SER A 12 -28.14 28.50 -6.40
CA SER A 12 -27.51 27.31 -6.97
C SER A 12 -26.81 26.49 -5.88
N GLY A 13 -26.83 25.15 -6.01
CA GLY A 13 -25.97 24.24 -5.25
C GLY A 13 -24.48 24.44 -5.57
N VAL A 14 -23.54 23.67 -5.00
CA VAL A 14 -23.60 22.21 -4.85
C VAL A 14 -23.02 21.71 -3.50
N LEU A 15 -23.63 20.60 -3.08
CA LEU A 15 -23.36 19.67 -1.97
C LEU A 15 -21.92 19.59 -1.41
N ASN A 16 -21.87 19.53 -0.09
CA ASN A 16 -20.72 19.10 0.72
C ASN A 16 -21.05 17.71 1.29
N ASP A 17 -20.33 16.66 0.87
CA ASP A 17 -20.70 15.29 1.23
C ASP A 17 -20.31 14.90 2.66
N GLN A 18 -21.34 14.42 3.33
CA GLN A 18 -21.43 14.15 4.76
C GLN A 18 -20.48 13.04 5.24
N ASN A 19 -19.79 13.34 6.34
CA ASN A 19 -19.41 12.35 7.34
C ASN A 19 -20.66 11.70 7.96
N ALA A 20 -20.80 10.37 7.84
CA ALA A 20 -21.57 9.42 8.67
C ALA A 20 -21.59 8.08 7.91
N ASN A 21 -21.79 6.86 8.44
CA ASN A 21 -22.00 6.27 9.77
C ASN A 21 -21.66 4.75 9.58
N TYR A 22 -21.79 3.78 10.49
CA TYR A 22 -22.55 3.64 11.73
C TYR A 22 -21.84 2.65 12.66
N SER A 23 -22.05 2.78 13.98
CA SER A 23 -21.50 1.88 15.00
C SER A 23 -22.60 1.05 15.66
N THR A 24 -22.33 -0.22 15.96
CA THR A 24 -23.16 -1.02 16.89
C THR A 24 -22.28 -1.91 17.75
N GLY A 25 -22.30 -1.71 19.08
CA GLY A 25 -21.58 -2.56 20.05
C GLY A 25 -22.32 -3.86 20.39
N SER A 26 -21.96 -4.62 21.43
CA SER A 26 -20.93 -4.39 22.45
C SER A 26 -20.58 -5.70 23.19
N LYS A 27 -19.32 -5.85 23.62
CA LYS A 27 -18.76 -6.74 24.69
C LYS A 27 -19.36 -8.15 24.94
N VAL A 28 -18.52 -9.18 24.75
CA VAL A 28 -18.20 -10.21 25.78
C VAL A 28 -16.72 -10.62 25.63
N VAL A 29 -16.05 -10.93 26.75
CA VAL A 29 -14.64 -11.38 26.81
C VAL A 29 -14.58 -12.92 26.80
N GLN A 30 -13.70 -13.52 25.98
CA GLN A 30 -12.82 -14.66 26.34
C GLN A 30 -12.10 -15.28 25.11
N SER A 31 -10.79 -15.50 25.24
CA SER A 31 -10.08 -16.61 24.56
C SER A 31 -10.46 -17.93 25.26
N PRO A 32 -10.37 -19.14 24.64
CA PRO A 32 -9.29 -19.52 23.72
C PRO A 32 -9.70 -20.53 22.60
N SER A 33 -8.66 -21.16 22.03
CA SER A 33 -8.64 -22.41 21.23
C SER A 33 -8.65 -22.31 19.70
N GLN A 34 -7.77 -23.12 19.11
CA GLN A 34 -7.55 -23.29 17.68
C GLN A 34 -8.56 -24.30 17.12
N SER A 35 -9.03 -24.13 15.88
CA SER A 35 -9.44 -25.27 15.05
C SER A 35 -9.33 -24.94 13.56
N ASN A 36 -9.05 -25.98 12.77
CA ASN A 36 -8.72 -25.85 11.35
C ASN A 36 -9.98 -25.70 10.50
N THR A 37 -9.95 -24.84 9.49
CA THR A 37 -10.79 -25.00 8.28
C THR A 37 -10.03 -24.44 7.09
N ALA A 38 -9.87 -25.24 6.04
CA ALA A 38 -9.23 -24.82 4.81
C ALA A 38 -10.08 -23.74 4.13
N GLN A 39 -9.64 -22.48 4.22
CA GLN A 39 -10.24 -21.37 3.50
C GLN A 39 -9.75 -21.43 2.04
N VAL A 40 -10.68 -21.54 1.10
CA VAL A 40 -10.39 -21.44 -0.33
C VAL A 40 -9.70 -20.11 -0.59
N ALA A 41 -8.41 -20.16 -0.95
CA ALA A 41 -7.58 -18.97 -1.03
C ALA A 41 -8.01 -18.10 -2.21
N SER A 42 -8.61 -16.95 -1.94
CA SER A 42 -8.52 -15.81 -2.86
C SER A 42 -7.03 -15.51 -3.07
N GLU A 43 -6.58 -15.30 -4.32
CA GLU A 43 -5.17 -15.11 -4.66
C GLU A 43 -4.47 -14.16 -3.67
N PRO A 44 -3.25 -14.48 -3.18
CA PRO A 44 -2.54 -13.60 -2.27
C PRO A 44 -2.23 -12.27 -2.97
N LYS A 45 -3.00 -11.22 -2.65
CA LYS A 45 -2.73 -9.89 -3.18
C LYS A 45 -1.48 -9.34 -2.50
N ALA A 46 -0.62 -8.72 -3.30
CA ALA A 46 0.59 -8.06 -2.81
C ALA A 46 0.25 -7.02 -1.74
N LYS A 47 0.97 -7.07 -0.61
CA LYS A 47 0.66 -6.38 0.66
C LYS A 47 1.95 -6.21 1.45
N ALA A 48 2.01 -5.20 2.32
CA ALA A 48 3.08 -5.09 3.32
C ALA A 48 2.53 -4.92 4.73
N LYS A 49 3.32 -5.36 5.72
CA LYS A 49 3.08 -5.15 7.14
C LYS A 49 4.37 -4.69 7.83
N ALA A 50 4.32 -3.55 8.49
CA ALA A 50 5.39 -3.09 9.37
C ALA A 50 5.30 -3.74 10.75
N ARG A 51 6.45 -4.10 11.32
CA ARG A 51 6.63 -4.55 12.70
C ARG A 51 8.05 -4.21 13.15
N ASN A 52 8.21 -3.35 14.17
CA ASN A 52 9.51 -3.05 14.80
C ASN A 52 10.61 -2.73 13.77
N ASP A 53 10.36 -1.75 12.91
CA ASP A 53 11.25 -1.33 11.81
C ASP A 53 11.57 -2.41 10.75
N VAL A 54 10.86 -3.54 10.76
CA VAL A 54 10.87 -4.54 9.69
C VAL A 54 9.60 -4.42 8.84
N LEU A 55 9.75 -4.49 7.52
CA LEU A 55 8.70 -4.52 6.52
C LEU A 55 8.64 -5.93 5.94
N VAL A 56 7.59 -6.68 6.30
CA VAL A 56 7.28 -7.97 5.66
C VAL A 56 6.37 -7.68 4.47
N VAL A 57 6.75 -8.16 3.28
CA VAL A 57 6.12 -7.79 2.01
C VAL A 57 5.79 -9.04 1.20
N THR A 58 4.52 -9.23 0.88
CA THR A 58 4.07 -10.15 -0.16
C THR A 58 4.09 -9.41 -1.50
N ALA A 59 4.89 -9.82 -2.48
CA ALA A 59 4.97 -9.17 -3.79
C ALA A 59 5.44 -10.10 -4.91
N ARG A 60 5.32 -9.67 -6.17
CA ARG A 60 5.96 -10.33 -7.32
C ARG A 60 7.30 -9.66 -7.66
N CYS A 61 8.19 -10.37 -8.34
CA CYS A 61 9.48 -9.83 -8.73
C CYS A 61 9.36 -8.88 -9.94
N SER A 62 9.63 -7.59 -9.73
CA SER A 62 9.67 -6.56 -10.78
C SER A 62 11.04 -6.40 -11.45
N CYS A 63 12.14 -6.86 -10.85
CA CYS A 63 13.49 -6.72 -11.42
C CYS A 63 13.96 -7.87 -12.34
N SER A 64 13.04 -8.75 -12.76
CA SER A 64 13.30 -9.93 -13.62
C SER A 64 14.33 -10.95 -13.12
N CYS A 65 14.81 -10.85 -11.87
CA CYS A 65 15.70 -11.85 -11.26
C CYS A 65 15.00 -13.20 -10.97
N TYR A 66 13.67 -13.21 -10.87
CA TYR A 66 12.85 -14.42 -11.00
C TYR A 66 12.03 -14.38 -12.29
N GLN A 67 11.93 -15.53 -12.95
CA GLN A 67 11.11 -15.74 -14.16
C GLN A 67 9.78 -16.46 -13.86
N ASP A 68 9.52 -16.80 -12.58
CA ASP A 68 8.35 -17.59 -12.20
C ASP A 68 7.06 -16.76 -12.04
N TYR A 69 7.20 -15.42 -11.95
CA TYR A 69 6.13 -14.45 -11.69
C TYR A 69 5.23 -14.80 -10.47
N LYS A 70 5.79 -15.55 -9.52
CA LYS A 70 5.09 -15.93 -8.28
C LYS A 70 5.15 -14.82 -7.25
N LEU A 71 4.32 -14.96 -6.23
CA LEU A 71 4.35 -14.14 -5.04
C LEU A 71 5.38 -14.72 -4.08
N HIS A 72 6.20 -13.84 -3.51
CA HIS A 72 7.23 -14.15 -2.53
C HIS A 72 7.01 -13.22 -1.32
N ASP A 73 7.40 -13.69 -0.13
CA ASP A 73 7.13 -13.02 1.15
C ASP A 73 8.41 -12.57 1.91
N PRO A 74 9.33 -11.78 1.32
CA PRO A 74 10.54 -11.34 2.02
C PRO A 74 10.29 -10.34 3.16
N SER A 75 11.29 -10.25 4.04
CA SER A 75 11.43 -9.28 5.12
C SER A 75 12.60 -8.33 4.83
N TRP A 76 12.33 -7.02 4.95
CA TRP A 76 13.31 -5.95 4.76
C TRP A 76 13.38 -5.06 6.00
N ILE A 77 14.57 -4.57 6.36
CA ILE A 77 14.67 -3.47 7.32
C ILE A 77 14.10 -2.21 6.65
N ASN A 78 13.35 -1.40 7.40
CA ASN A 78 12.86 -0.09 6.97
C ASN A 78 14.00 0.93 6.94
N TYR A 79 14.95 0.72 6.03
CA TYR A 79 16.17 1.50 5.84
C TYR A 79 16.44 1.65 4.34
N CYS A 80 16.42 2.88 3.84
CA CYS A 80 16.81 3.15 2.47
C CYS A 80 18.33 3.22 2.35
N PRO A 81 18.98 2.34 1.57
CA PRO A 81 20.43 2.30 1.44
C PRO A 81 21.00 3.39 0.50
N VAL A 82 20.15 4.11 -0.23
CA VAL A 82 20.53 5.19 -1.15
C VAL A 82 20.65 6.54 -0.42
N CYS A 83 19.71 6.86 0.47
CA CYS A 83 19.76 8.09 1.28
C CYS A 83 20.15 7.86 2.76
N HIS A 84 20.42 6.62 3.14
CA HIS A 84 20.84 6.17 4.47
C HIS A 84 19.88 6.54 5.62
N ARG A 85 18.56 6.57 5.35
CA ARG A 85 17.51 6.90 6.33
C ARG A 85 16.67 5.70 6.73
N TYR A 86 16.33 5.63 8.01
CA TYR A 86 15.35 4.69 8.55
C TYR A 86 13.93 5.28 8.47
N GLY A 87 12.92 4.41 8.41
CA GLY A 87 11.51 4.80 8.45
C GLY A 87 10.95 5.33 7.12
N THR A 88 11.75 5.37 6.04
CA THR A 88 11.38 6.01 4.77
C THR A 88 10.91 5.03 3.69
N LEU A 89 11.02 3.72 3.89
CA LEU A 89 10.53 2.74 2.91
C LEU A 89 9.04 2.49 3.10
N ILE A 90 8.30 2.58 2.00
CA ILE A 90 6.91 2.17 1.89
C ILE A 90 6.77 1.10 0.81
N PHE A 91 5.74 0.27 0.92
CA PHE A 91 5.33 -0.60 -0.18
C PHE A 91 4.30 0.13 -1.04
N GLU A 92 4.53 0.17 -2.34
CA GLU A 92 3.65 0.80 -3.31
C GLU A 92 3.25 -0.20 -4.40
N LYS A 93 2.00 -0.11 -4.85
CA LYS A 93 1.45 -0.88 -5.96
C LYS A 93 0.48 -0.01 -6.74
N THR A 94 0.86 0.29 -7.98
CA THR A 94 0.08 1.09 -8.94
C THR A 94 -0.50 0.21 -10.04
N SER A 95 -1.24 0.80 -10.98
CA SER A 95 -1.59 0.14 -12.25
C SER A 95 -0.36 -0.25 -13.06
N ASP A 96 0.69 0.57 -12.96
CA ASP A 96 1.86 0.52 -13.84
C ASP A 96 2.96 -0.38 -13.27
N CYS A 97 2.94 -0.64 -11.96
CA CYS A 97 3.68 -1.73 -11.29
C CYS A 97 2.72 -2.66 -10.54
N PRO A 98 2.03 -3.58 -11.24
CA PRO A 98 1.13 -4.56 -10.63
C PRO A 98 1.84 -5.62 -9.78
N GLU A 99 3.16 -5.74 -9.88
CA GLU A 99 4.00 -6.61 -9.05
C GLU A 99 4.10 -6.12 -7.61
N GLY A 100 4.14 -4.80 -7.45
CA GLY A 100 4.48 -4.11 -6.21
C GLY A 100 5.98 -3.84 -6.08
N MET A 101 6.32 -2.69 -5.50
CA MET A 101 7.69 -2.23 -5.30
C MET A 101 7.85 -1.55 -3.93
N MET A 102 9.08 -1.47 -3.46
CA MET A 102 9.44 -0.71 -2.26
C MET A 102 9.98 0.64 -2.71
N ARG A 103 9.36 1.74 -2.28
CA ARG A 103 9.79 3.10 -2.63
C ARG A 103 10.25 3.85 -1.39
N CYS A 104 11.31 4.64 -1.54
CA CYS A 104 11.77 5.56 -0.49
C CYS A 104 11.06 6.92 -0.58
N THR A 105 10.28 7.29 0.44
CA THR A 105 9.56 8.57 0.50
C THR A 105 10.47 9.82 0.59
N CYS A 106 11.77 9.64 0.82
CA CYS A 106 12.73 10.75 0.97
C CYS A 106 13.59 11.02 -0.28
N CYS A 107 13.89 10.00 -1.08
CA CYS A 107 14.78 10.13 -2.24
C CYS A 107 14.24 9.48 -3.52
N ASP A 108 12.99 9.01 -3.49
CA ASP A 108 12.28 8.38 -4.61
C ASP A 108 13.01 7.19 -5.26
N ALA A 109 13.89 6.54 -4.50
CA ALA A 109 14.54 5.31 -4.92
C ALA A 109 13.53 4.15 -4.88
N ASP A 110 13.33 3.51 -6.03
CA ASP A 110 12.49 2.33 -6.22
C ASP A 110 13.33 1.04 -6.16
N PHE A 111 12.83 0.06 -5.41
CA PHE A 111 13.46 -1.25 -5.24
C PHE A 111 12.43 -2.36 -5.52
N CYS A 112 12.88 -3.45 -6.14
CA CYS A 112 12.08 -4.65 -6.29
C CYS A 112 11.71 -5.22 -4.93
N ALA A 113 10.41 -5.35 -4.66
CA ALA A 113 9.92 -5.83 -3.38
C ALA A 113 10.35 -7.27 -3.03
N VAL A 114 10.70 -8.08 -4.04
CA VAL A 114 11.13 -9.49 -3.84
C VAL A 114 12.64 -9.64 -3.61
N HIS A 115 13.47 -8.84 -4.27
CA HIS A 115 14.94 -8.99 -4.24
C HIS A 115 15.68 -7.83 -3.56
N GLY A 116 14.97 -6.76 -3.20
CA GLY A 116 15.56 -5.54 -2.66
C GLY A 116 16.41 -4.75 -3.65
N LYS A 117 16.57 -5.22 -4.90
CA LYS A 117 17.39 -4.60 -5.94
C LYS A 117 16.77 -3.27 -6.41
N GLU A 118 17.55 -2.21 -6.37
CA GLU A 118 17.22 -0.89 -6.91
C GLU A 118 16.95 -0.94 -8.43
N HIS A 119 15.93 -0.20 -8.89
CA HIS A 119 15.52 -0.13 -10.29
C HIS A 119 16.42 0.81 -11.14
N VAL A 120 17.73 0.65 -11.02
CA VAL A 120 18.74 1.38 -11.80
C VAL A 120 19.61 0.45 -12.64
N CYS A 121 19.98 0.90 -13.84
CA CYS A 121 20.73 0.08 -14.80
C CYS A 121 22.23 -0.07 -14.48
N ARG A 122 22.80 0.80 -13.63
CA ARG A 122 24.23 0.79 -13.28
C ARG A 122 24.39 0.87 -11.77
N HIS A 123 25.22 -0.02 -11.22
CA HIS A 123 25.54 -0.10 -9.79
C HIS A 123 24.32 -0.06 -8.85
N PRO A 124 23.33 -0.96 -9.03
CA PRO A 124 22.14 -0.98 -8.19
C PRO A 124 22.49 -1.27 -6.73
N THR A 125 21.90 -0.49 -5.84
CA THR A 125 21.91 -0.74 -4.39
C THR A 125 20.89 -1.83 -4.05
N TYR A 126 21.02 -2.44 -2.87
CA TYR A 126 20.11 -3.49 -2.40
C TYR A 126 19.59 -3.16 -1.00
N LEU A 127 18.30 -3.39 -0.78
CA LEU A 127 17.69 -3.34 0.56
C LEU A 127 18.37 -4.34 1.51
N VAL A 128 18.37 -4.01 2.79
CA VAL A 128 18.94 -4.86 3.84
C VAL A 128 17.87 -5.87 4.30
N PRO A 129 18.12 -7.20 4.18
CA PRO A 129 17.21 -8.22 4.71
C PRO A 129 17.04 -8.09 6.23
N ALA A 130 15.87 -8.48 6.74
CA ALA A 130 15.54 -8.52 8.16
C ALA A 130 15.26 -9.93 8.67
#